data_AF-A0A9E5NMM6-F1
#
_entry.id   AF-A0A9E5NMM6-F1
#
_cell.length_a   1.000
_cell.length_b   1.000
_cell.length_c   1.000
_cell.angle_alpha   90.00
_cell.angle_beta   90.00
_cell.angle_gamma   90.00
#
_symmetry.space_group_name_H-M   'P 1'
#
loop_
_entity.id
_entity.type
_entity.pdbx_description
1 polymer ?
#
loop_
_entity_poly.entity_id
_entity_poly.type
_entity_poly.pdbx_seq_one_letter_code
_entity_poly.pdbx_strand_id
1 'polypeptide(L)'
;MVLGPTCLPKVIMLKKVVLPVVGCLALALLVLLWLPGQAQQVSPTYFPQTGHYLDEPFLSVFEAKGGLQALGAPITEAFEEDGLLVQYFRRARMECPVGTQAPSEVHMSPLGELLGHGTPRTTPAPDVMIRDGLCRYFPETGHNICFSFLGFYTDHGGSDILGLPISELTVEPGVIIQYFQRARIEWHMDAPADAAMRLGALGQEHFEATGLDPNLLLPVESVTVSPSSTRHINVGDNVRVGDTEGAGLRLRSGPGLGHDTIEMLEEGTTLRVVGGPQVADGFTWWYLEHRGTLGWCAEDWLEPDQTVGSP
;
A
#
# COMPACT_ATOMS: atom_id res chain seq x y z
N MET A 1 -62.98 86.60 11.36
CA MET A 1 -63.18 85.50 10.40
C MET A 1 -62.02 85.54 9.43
N VAL A 2 -61.01 84.67 9.61
CA VAL A 2 -59.84 84.62 8.72
C VAL A 2 -59.58 83.15 8.40
N LEU A 3 -59.64 82.84 7.10
CA LEU A 3 -59.32 81.55 6.50
C LEU A 3 -57.81 81.29 6.61
N GLY A 4 -57.41 80.09 7.03
CA GLY A 4 -56.03 79.62 7.05
C GLY A 4 -55.79 78.55 5.97
N PRO A 5 -54.63 78.54 5.28
CA PRO A 5 -54.43 77.79 4.05
C PRO A 5 -53.62 76.48 4.20
N THR A 6 -53.87 75.59 3.24
CA THR A 6 -53.07 74.54 2.57
C THR A 6 -51.75 74.03 3.18
N CYS A 7 -51.60 72.70 3.21
CA CYS A 7 -50.31 71.99 3.27
C CYS A 7 -50.27 70.80 2.29
N LEU A 8 -49.11 70.65 1.63
CA LEU A 8 -48.76 69.76 0.52
C LEU A 8 -48.76 68.25 0.87
N PRO A 9 -48.91 67.33 -0.11
CA PRO A 9 -48.77 65.90 0.12
C PRO A 9 -47.30 65.47 0.19
N LYS A 10 -46.98 64.66 1.20
CA LYS A 10 -45.65 64.11 1.47
C LYS A 10 -45.51 62.77 0.73
N VAL A 11 -44.61 62.70 -0.24
CA VAL A 11 -44.26 61.47 -0.97
C VAL A 11 -43.46 60.54 -0.04
N ILE A 12 -43.99 59.34 0.20
CA ILE A 12 -43.31 58.28 0.98
C ILE A 12 -42.60 57.36 -0.02
N MET A 13 -41.27 57.38 -0.01
CA MET A 13 -40.41 56.43 -0.73
C MET A 13 -40.35 55.10 0.03
N LEU A 14 -40.88 54.02 -0.57
CA LEU A 14 -40.71 52.64 -0.12
C LEU A 14 -39.31 52.14 -0.52
N LYS A 15 -38.41 51.93 0.45
CA LYS A 15 -37.14 51.23 0.21
C LYS A 15 -37.42 49.73 0.05
N LYS A 16 -37.22 49.19 -1.16
CA LYS A 16 -37.21 47.75 -1.43
C LYS A 16 -35.99 47.12 -0.74
N VAL A 17 -36.22 46.21 0.20
CA VAL A 17 -35.19 45.35 0.79
C VAL A 17 -35.02 44.15 -0.14
N VAL A 18 -33.92 44.13 -0.91
CA VAL A 18 -33.49 42.94 -1.66
C VAL A 18 -32.59 42.15 -0.71
N LEU A 19 -33.10 41.03 -0.20
CA LEU A 19 -32.34 40.06 0.60
C LEU A 19 -31.34 39.34 -0.34
N PRO A 20 -30.03 39.26 -0.05
CA PRO A 20 -29.07 38.69 -0.98
C PRO A 20 -29.00 37.17 -0.84
N VAL A 21 -29.50 36.45 -1.83
CA VAL A 21 -29.36 34.98 -1.98
C VAL A 21 -27.88 34.56 -2.10
N VAL A 22 -26.96 35.51 -2.35
CA VAL A 22 -25.51 35.29 -2.51
C VAL A 22 -24.80 34.94 -1.18
N GLY A 23 -25.36 35.33 -0.02
CA GLY A 23 -24.72 35.11 1.28
C GLY A 23 -24.66 33.64 1.71
N CYS A 24 -25.68 32.83 1.37
CA CYS A 24 -25.77 31.44 1.82
C CYS A 24 -24.83 30.48 1.07
N LEU A 25 -24.53 30.76 -0.21
CA LEU A 25 -23.60 29.94 -1.02
C LEU A 25 -22.13 30.16 -0.64
N ALA A 26 -21.75 31.38 -0.26
CA ALA A 26 -20.40 31.68 0.21
C ALA A 26 -20.12 31.05 1.59
N LEU A 27 -21.13 30.97 2.47
CA LEU A 27 -21.00 30.33 3.78
C LEU A 27 -20.89 28.80 3.66
N ALA A 28 -21.61 28.17 2.73
CA ALA A 28 -21.50 26.73 2.47
C ALA A 28 -20.14 26.33 1.85
N LEU A 29 -19.56 27.18 1.00
CA LEU A 29 -18.21 26.96 0.44
C LEU A 29 -17.09 27.12 1.48
N LEU A 30 -17.29 27.98 2.49
CA LEU A 30 -16.34 28.19 3.59
C LEU A 30 -16.38 27.06 4.64
N VAL A 31 -17.52 26.36 4.80
CA VAL A 31 -17.62 25.18 5.69
C VAL A 31 -16.95 23.95 5.08
N LEU A 32 -16.93 23.82 3.74
CA LEU A 32 -16.22 22.73 3.05
C LEU A 32 -14.69 22.83 3.13
N LEU A 33 -14.14 24.00 3.48
CA LEU A 33 -12.70 24.22 3.72
C LEU A 33 -12.27 23.87 5.15
N TRP A 34 -13.19 23.46 6.02
CA TRP A 34 -12.97 23.14 7.44
C TRP A 34 -13.34 21.69 7.80
N LEU A 35 -13.46 20.81 6.81
CA LEU A 35 -13.42 19.38 7.09
C LEU A 35 -11.96 19.03 7.38
N PRO A 36 -11.58 18.64 8.61
CA PRO A 36 -10.30 18.00 8.81
C PRO A 36 -10.29 16.80 7.86
N GLY A 37 -9.32 16.75 6.95
CA GLY A 37 -9.11 15.56 6.14
C GLY A 37 -8.98 14.40 7.11
N GLN A 38 -9.93 13.46 7.07
CA GLN A 38 -9.74 12.17 7.71
C GLN A 38 -8.52 11.57 7.02
N ALA A 39 -7.37 11.59 7.69
CA ALA A 39 -6.24 10.78 7.29
C ALA A 39 -6.76 9.34 7.33
N GLN A 40 -6.93 8.75 6.14
CA GLN A 40 -7.38 7.38 6.03
C GLN A 40 -6.31 6.54 6.70
N GLN A 41 -6.65 5.95 7.84
CA GLN A 41 -5.74 5.12 8.61
C GLN A 41 -5.54 3.83 7.79
N VAL A 42 -4.50 3.82 6.96
CA VAL A 42 -4.13 2.65 6.17
C VAL A 42 -3.76 1.57 7.17
N SER A 43 -4.36 0.39 7.03
CA SER A 43 -4.05 -0.73 7.92
C SER A 43 -2.74 -1.40 7.47
N PRO A 44 -1.91 -1.90 8.40
CA PRO A 44 -0.71 -2.65 8.07
C PRO A 44 -0.97 -3.79 7.09
N THR A 45 -0.11 -3.95 6.09
CA THR A 45 -0.16 -5.03 5.10
C THR A 45 0.68 -6.22 5.55
N TYR A 46 0.08 -7.42 5.64
CA TYR A 46 0.79 -8.65 6.02
C TYR A 46 1.39 -9.38 4.81
N PHE A 47 2.65 -9.82 4.93
CA PHE A 47 3.35 -10.60 3.91
C PHE A 47 3.48 -12.06 4.36
N PRO A 48 2.55 -12.97 3.96
CA PRO A 48 2.54 -14.35 4.46
C PRO A 48 3.76 -15.18 4.07
N GLN A 49 4.52 -14.76 3.05
CA GLN A 49 5.73 -15.45 2.61
C GLN A 49 6.88 -15.29 3.61
N THR A 50 6.89 -14.20 4.37
CA THR A 50 7.94 -13.89 5.35
C THR A 50 7.40 -13.80 6.77
N GLY A 51 6.09 -13.59 6.94
CA GLY A 51 5.43 -13.43 8.22
C GLY A 51 5.64 -12.05 8.84
N HIS A 52 5.83 -11.01 8.03
CA HIS A 52 6.09 -9.64 8.50
C HIS A 52 5.04 -8.66 7.97
N TYR A 53 4.78 -7.61 8.74
CA TYR A 53 3.92 -6.49 8.36
C TYR A 53 4.71 -5.37 7.72
N LEU A 54 4.00 -4.58 6.93
CA LEU A 54 4.46 -3.31 6.40
C LEU A 54 3.38 -2.27 6.63
N ASP A 55 3.73 -1.19 7.31
CA ASP A 55 2.82 -0.09 7.62
C ASP A 55 3.41 1.25 7.17
N GLU A 56 2.63 2.32 7.31
CA GLU A 56 3.11 3.68 7.11
C GLU A 56 4.20 4.06 8.14
N PRO A 57 5.21 4.86 7.74
CA PRO A 57 5.33 5.54 6.44
C PRO A 57 5.95 4.69 5.31
N PHE A 58 6.33 3.44 5.57
CA PHE A 58 7.09 2.62 4.61
C PHE A 58 6.22 1.98 3.52
N LEU A 59 4.94 1.69 3.81
CA LEU A 59 4.02 1.06 2.86
C LEU A 59 3.85 1.87 1.57
N SER A 60 3.49 3.15 1.68
CA SER A 60 3.36 4.04 0.51
C SER A 60 4.64 4.12 -0.32
N VAL A 61 5.80 4.11 0.33
CA VAL A 61 7.11 4.17 -0.36
C VAL A 61 7.41 2.86 -1.05
N PHE A 62 7.14 1.73 -0.40
CA PHE A 62 7.30 0.41 -0.98
C PHE A 62 6.50 0.25 -2.27
N GLU A 63 5.22 0.62 -2.26
CA GLU A 63 4.37 0.59 -3.45
C GLU A 63 4.89 1.51 -4.56
N ALA A 64 5.23 2.75 -4.21
CA ALA A 64 5.75 3.74 -5.16
C ALA A 64 7.11 3.35 -5.76
N LYS A 65 7.88 2.50 -5.07
CA LYS A 65 9.24 2.09 -5.47
C LYS A 65 9.29 0.71 -6.13
N GLY A 66 8.14 0.16 -6.54
CA GLY A 66 8.07 -1.09 -7.31
C GLY A 66 7.89 -2.36 -6.46
N GLY A 67 7.59 -2.19 -5.17
CA GLY A 67 7.17 -3.25 -4.25
C GLY A 67 8.07 -4.48 -4.24
N LEU A 68 7.45 -5.66 -4.28
CA LEU A 68 8.14 -6.95 -4.18
C LEU A 68 9.20 -7.18 -5.28
N GLN A 69 9.00 -6.64 -6.48
CA GLN A 69 9.92 -6.86 -7.59
C GLN A 69 11.23 -6.08 -7.37
N ALA A 70 11.13 -4.82 -6.94
CA ALA A 70 12.29 -3.97 -6.69
C ALA A 70 12.94 -4.27 -5.33
N LEU A 71 12.15 -4.30 -4.26
CA LEU A 71 12.64 -4.26 -2.87
C LEU A 71 12.62 -5.63 -2.20
N GLY A 72 11.80 -6.56 -2.71
CA GLY A 72 11.54 -7.83 -2.06
C GLY A 72 10.60 -7.70 -0.84
N ALA A 73 10.18 -8.82 -0.27
CA ALA A 73 9.30 -8.80 0.91
C ALA A 73 10.01 -8.20 2.14
N PRO A 74 9.27 -7.58 3.08
CA PRO A 74 9.80 -7.24 4.40
C PRO A 74 10.29 -8.50 5.11
N ILE A 75 11.41 -8.39 5.80
CA ILE A 75 12.05 -9.48 6.55
C ILE A 75 12.14 -9.18 8.05
N THR A 76 11.73 -7.98 8.47
CA THR A 76 11.56 -7.56 9.86
C THR A 76 10.28 -6.75 9.99
N GLU A 77 9.79 -6.58 11.21
CA GLU A 77 8.95 -5.43 11.56
C GLU A 77 9.74 -4.12 11.50
N ALA A 78 9.04 -2.98 11.57
CA ALA A 78 9.69 -1.70 11.78
C ALA A 78 10.15 -1.58 13.25
N PHE A 79 11.40 -1.18 13.47
CA PHE A 79 11.97 -1.01 14.81
C PHE A 79 12.87 0.22 14.89
N GLU A 80 13.19 0.67 16.10
CA GLU A 80 14.08 1.81 16.30
C GLU A 80 15.55 1.39 16.33
N GLU A 81 16.39 2.09 15.57
CA GLU A 81 17.84 1.92 15.51
C GLU A 81 18.48 3.31 15.42
N ASP A 82 19.33 3.67 16.38
CA ASP A 82 20.07 4.94 16.41
C ASP A 82 19.23 6.22 16.20
N GLY A 83 17.98 6.22 16.68
CA GLY A 83 17.05 7.36 16.56
C GLY A 83 16.31 7.43 15.23
N LEU A 84 16.42 6.39 14.40
CA LEU A 84 15.63 6.20 13.19
C LEU A 84 14.64 5.05 13.39
N LEU A 85 13.45 5.19 12.82
CA LEU A 85 12.60 4.05 12.55
C LEU A 85 13.16 3.38 11.29
N VAL A 86 13.40 2.07 11.36
CA VAL A 86 14.01 1.31 10.27
C VAL A 86 13.20 0.05 9.99
N GLN A 87 13.17 -0.36 8.73
CA GLN A 87 12.63 -1.67 8.35
C GLN A 87 13.47 -2.30 7.25
N TYR A 88 13.76 -3.59 7.41
CA TYR A 88 14.50 -4.38 6.44
C TYR A 88 13.58 -5.12 5.50
N PHE A 89 13.97 -5.11 4.23
CA PHE A 89 13.39 -5.89 3.14
C PHE A 89 14.46 -6.82 2.60
N ARG A 90 14.08 -7.85 1.84
CA ARG A 90 15.04 -8.79 1.28
C ARG A 90 16.16 -8.11 0.48
N ARG A 91 15.87 -7.02 -0.26
CA ARG A 91 16.85 -6.33 -1.13
C ARG A 91 17.18 -4.91 -0.70
N ALA A 92 16.50 -4.36 0.31
CA ALA A 92 16.60 -2.95 0.69
C ALA A 92 16.44 -2.77 2.21
N ARG A 93 16.80 -1.57 2.68
CA ARG A 93 16.49 -1.07 4.02
C ARG A 93 15.87 0.31 3.86
N MET A 94 14.77 0.56 4.54
CA MET A 94 14.18 1.90 4.64
C MET A 94 14.38 2.47 6.02
N GLU A 95 14.50 3.79 6.08
CA GLU A 95 14.66 4.52 7.33
C GLU A 95 13.98 5.90 7.27
N CYS A 96 13.49 6.38 8.40
CA CYS A 96 13.04 7.75 8.61
C CYS A 96 13.24 8.17 10.08
N PRO A 97 13.16 9.47 10.41
CA PRO A 97 13.12 9.88 11.81
C PRO A 97 11.97 9.22 12.58
N VAL A 98 12.20 8.88 13.85
CA VAL A 98 11.15 8.32 14.72
C VAL A 98 9.99 9.32 14.88
N GLY A 99 8.76 8.81 14.80
CA GLY A 99 7.53 9.61 14.92
C GLY A 99 7.09 10.30 13.63
N THR A 100 7.88 10.22 12.56
CA THR A 100 7.48 10.66 11.22
C THR A 100 6.35 9.77 10.68
N GLN A 101 5.36 10.40 10.06
CA GLN A 101 4.28 9.72 9.31
C GLN A 101 4.25 10.16 7.84
N ALA A 102 5.22 10.97 7.42
CA ALA A 102 5.29 11.50 6.07
C ALA A 102 6.15 10.57 5.17
N PRO A 103 5.57 9.95 4.13
CA PRO A 103 6.33 9.10 3.20
C PRO A 103 7.50 9.82 2.49
N SER A 104 7.44 11.15 2.38
CA SER A 104 8.50 11.97 1.77
C SER A 104 9.80 12.03 2.59
N GLU A 105 9.75 11.70 3.88
CA GLU A 105 10.90 11.66 4.78
C GLU A 105 11.54 10.27 4.87
N VAL A 106 10.96 9.28 4.19
CA VAL A 106 11.52 7.93 4.10
C VAL A 106 12.64 7.90 3.06
N HIS A 107 13.75 7.29 3.45
CA HIS A 107 14.90 7.09 2.59
C HIS A 107 15.24 5.60 2.48
N MET A 108 15.74 5.20 1.31
CA MET A 108 16.34 3.87 1.13
C MET A 108 17.83 3.97 1.39
N SER A 109 18.33 3.14 2.29
CA SER A 109 19.74 3.18 2.69
C SER A 109 20.67 2.69 1.57
N PRO A 110 21.87 3.28 1.43
CA PRO A 110 22.85 2.90 0.42
C PRO A 110 23.58 1.60 0.79
N LEU A 111 22.86 0.48 0.82
CA LEU A 111 23.37 -0.82 1.28
C LEU A 111 24.61 -1.31 0.53
N GLY A 112 24.76 -1.00 -0.76
CA GLY A 112 25.97 -1.35 -1.51
C GLY A 112 27.21 -0.60 -1.01
N GLU A 113 27.04 0.66 -0.60
CA GLU A 113 28.12 1.45 0.01
C GLU A 113 28.39 1.00 1.45
N LEU A 114 27.33 0.78 2.24
CA LEU A 114 27.45 0.35 3.64
C LEU A 114 28.12 -1.02 3.79
N LEU A 115 27.87 -1.94 2.85
CA LEU A 115 28.56 -3.23 2.76
C LEU A 115 29.99 -3.13 2.19
N GLY A 116 30.44 -1.95 1.79
CA GLY A 116 31.81 -1.73 1.31
C GLY A 116 32.08 -2.24 -0.11
N HIS A 117 31.06 -2.34 -0.96
CA HIS A 117 31.22 -2.83 -2.34
C HIS A 117 31.69 -1.76 -3.34
N GLY A 118 31.94 -0.54 -2.87
CA GLY A 118 32.48 0.54 -3.70
C GLY A 118 33.89 0.24 -4.19
N THR A 119 34.18 0.58 -5.45
CA THR A 119 35.51 0.43 -6.07
C THR A 119 36.09 1.79 -6.44
N PRO A 120 37.40 1.90 -6.73
CA PRO A 120 37.99 3.14 -7.23
C PRO A 120 37.33 3.61 -8.54
N ARG A 121 37.21 4.92 -8.69
CA ARG A 121 36.72 5.57 -9.93
C ARG A 121 37.48 5.08 -11.15
N THR A 122 36.78 4.91 -12.26
CA THR A 122 37.35 4.52 -13.56
C THR A 122 37.21 5.63 -14.60
N THR A 123 37.79 5.41 -15.78
CA THR A 123 37.59 6.27 -16.94
C THR A 123 36.26 5.95 -17.64
N PRO A 124 35.66 6.92 -18.35
CA PRO A 124 34.51 6.66 -19.21
C PRO A 124 34.79 5.53 -20.21
N ALA A 125 33.75 4.75 -20.51
CA ALA A 125 33.76 3.84 -21.64
C ALA A 125 34.06 4.59 -22.96
N PRO A 126 34.58 3.91 -24.01
CA PRO A 126 34.86 4.54 -25.29
C PRO A 126 33.67 5.34 -25.84
N ASP A 127 33.94 6.53 -26.40
CA ASP A 127 32.91 7.46 -26.90
C ASP A 127 31.90 6.80 -27.85
N VAL A 128 32.36 5.87 -28.68
CA VAL A 128 31.50 5.09 -29.59
C VAL A 128 30.43 4.31 -28.82
N MET A 129 30.78 3.68 -27.70
CA MET A 129 29.85 2.89 -26.91
C MET A 129 28.83 3.77 -26.18
N ILE A 130 29.27 4.93 -25.70
CA ILE A 130 28.37 5.90 -25.05
C ILE A 130 27.40 6.49 -26.08
N ARG A 131 27.93 6.94 -27.23
CA ARG A 131 27.13 7.53 -28.32
C ARG A 131 26.11 6.53 -28.88
N ASP A 132 26.49 5.26 -29.01
CA ASP A 132 25.61 4.23 -29.56
C ASP A 132 24.65 3.66 -28.49
N GLY A 133 24.63 4.22 -27.27
CA GLY A 133 23.72 3.84 -26.19
C GLY A 133 24.04 2.51 -25.52
N LEU A 134 25.21 1.94 -25.80
CA LEU A 134 25.67 0.68 -25.21
C LEU A 134 26.24 0.86 -23.80
N CYS A 135 26.71 2.06 -23.47
CA CYS A 135 27.20 2.40 -22.14
C CYS A 135 26.69 3.76 -21.69
N ARG A 136 26.62 3.96 -20.38
CA ARG A 136 26.43 5.26 -19.75
C ARG A 136 27.49 5.45 -18.67
N TYR A 137 28.20 6.57 -18.72
CA TYR A 137 29.13 6.98 -17.69
C TYR A 137 28.44 7.91 -16.70
N PHE A 138 28.70 7.70 -15.41
CA PHE A 138 28.14 8.47 -14.29
C PHE A 138 29.29 9.24 -13.62
N PRO A 139 29.51 10.53 -13.96
CA PRO A 139 30.64 11.30 -13.45
C PRO A 139 30.61 11.52 -11.92
N GLU A 140 29.41 11.48 -11.32
CA GLU A 140 29.19 11.65 -9.89
C GLU A 140 29.99 10.60 -9.09
N THR A 141 29.86 9.33 -9.49
CA THR A 141 30.56 8.20 -8.86
C THR A 141 31.80 7.76 -9.63
N GLY A 142 31.93 8.13 -10.90
CA GLY A 142 33.07 7.76 -11.75
C GLY A 142 32.99 6.34 -12.31
N HIS A 143 31.78 5.85 -12.62
CA HIS A 143 31.54 4.47 -13.05
C HIS A 143 30.70 4.36 -14.30
N ASN A 144 30.81 3.22 -15.00
CA ASN A 144 30.04 2.93 -16.20
C ASN A 144 28.97 1.88 -15.92
N ILE A 145 27.85 1.97 -16.63
CA ILE A 145 26.92 0.84 -16.79
C ILE A 145 26.86 0.53 -18.27
N CYS A 146 27.05 -0.73 -18.66
CA CYS A 146 27.14 -1.14 -20.06
C CYS A 146 26.22 -2.33 -20.39
N PHE A 147 25.84 -2.42 -21.67
CA PHE A 147 25.09 -3.52 -22.28
C PHE A 147 23.79 -3.83 -21.52
N SER A 148 23.49 -5.11 -21.30
CA SER A 148 22.26 -5.57 -20.64
C SER A 148 22.09 -5.00 -19.23
N PHE A 149 23.18 -4.69 -18.52
CA PHE A 149 23.10 -4.02 -17.22
C PHE A 149 22.53 -2.62 -17.33
N LEU A 150 22.80 -1.88 -18.41
CA LEU A 150 22.23 -0.55 -18.63
C LEU A 150 20.73 -0.62 -18.93
N GLY A 151 20.31 -1.62 -19.73
CA GLY A 151 18.90 -1.90 -19.97
C GLY A 151 18.18 -2.24 -18.67
N PHE A 152 18.66 -3.26 -17.96
CA PHE A 152 18.10 -3.70 -16.68
C PHE A 152 18.01 -2.55 -15.66
N TYR A 153 19.08 -1.78 -15.52
CA TYR A 153 19.12 -0.61 -14.63
C TYR A 153 18.03 0.41 -14.97
N THR A 154 17.87 0.74 -16.26
CA THR A 154 16.88 1.72 -16.72
C THR A 154 15.45 1.21 -16.47
N ASP A 155 15.20 -0.07 -16.77
CA ASP A 155 13.87 -0.68 -16.64
C ASP A 155 13.45 -0.89 -15.18
N HIS A 156 14.40 -0.94 -14.24
CA HIS A 156 14.14 -1.14 -12.81
C HIS A 156 14.26 0.15 -11.99
N GLY A 157 13.94 1.29 -12.61
CA GLY A 157 13.83 2.58 -11.93
C GLY A 157 15.14 3.31 -11.69
N GLY A 158 16.24 2.84 -12.30
CA GLY A 158 17.51 3.56 -12.39
C GLY A 158 18.00 4.12 -11.06
N SER A 159 18.45 5.38 -11.08
CA SER A 159 19.04 6.04 -9.92
C SER A 159 18.05 6.29 -8.80
N ASP A 160 16.74 6.23 -9.06
CA ASP A 160 15.71 6.50 -8.07
C ASP A 160 15.49 5.28 -7.17
N ILE A 161 15.69 4.07 -7.70
CA ILE A 161 15.57 2.81 -6.97
C ILE A 161 16.95 2.26 -6.59
N LEU A 162 17.77 1.98 -7.59
CA LEU A 162 19.02 1.24 -7.47
C LEU A 162 20.18 2.12 -6.96
N GLY A 163 20.06 3.44 -7.16
CA GLY A 163 21.14 4.40 -6.91
C GLY A 163 22.22 4.37 -7.99
N LEU A 164 23.26 5.18 -7.84
CA LEU A 164 24.32 5.29 -8.84
C LEU A 164 25.24 4.04 -8.84
N PRO A 165 25.91 3.70 -9.94
CA PRO A 165 26.88 2.61 -9.96
C PRO A 165 28.09 2.97 -9.07
N ILE A 166 28.57 2.00 -8.29
CA ILE A 166 29.74 2.14 -7.41
C ILE A 166 30.86 1.14 -7.73
N SER A 167 30.66 0.34 -8.79
CA SER A 167 31.60 -0.66 -9.27
C SER A 167 31.48 -0.87 -10.77
N GLU A 168 32.52 -1.46 -11.37
CA GLU A 168 32.44 -2.03 -12.72
C GLU A 168 31.95 -3.49 -12.66
N LEU A 169 31.68 -4.09 -13.83
CA LEU A 169 31.30 -5.49 -13.91
C LEU A 169 32.37 -6.40 -13.32
N THR A 170 31.97 -7.23 -12.36
CA THR A 170 32.81 -8.27 -11.76
C THR A 170 32.33 -9.63 -12.24
N VAL A 171 33.26 -10.48 -12.66
CA VAL A 171 32.94 -11.85 -13.12
C VAL A 171 33.33 -12.83 -12.04
N GLU A 172 32.34 -13.54 -11.52
CA GLU A 172 32.50 -14.65 -10.59
C GLU A 172 32.06 -15.97 -11.25
N PRO A 173 32.43 -17.14 -10.70
CA PRO A 173 31.97 -18.41 -11.24
C PRO A 173 30.45 -18.50 -11.31
N GLY A 174 29.89 -18.49 -12.52
CA GLY A 174 28.45 -18.64 -12.77
C GLY A 174 27.65 -17.33 -12.79
N VAL A 175 28.22 -16.20 -12.33
CA VAL A 175 27.50 -14.93 -12.21
C VAL A 175 28.36 -13.72 -12.59
N ILE A 176 27.78 -12.77 -13.29
CA ILE A 176 28.36 -11.44 -13.53
C ILE A 176 27.61 -10.44 -12.64
N ILE A 177 28.34 -9.59 -11.93
CA ILE A 177 27.80 -8.74 -10.88
C ILE A 177 28.15 -7.29 -11.16
N GLN A 178 27.22 -6.38 -10.86
CA GLN A 178 27.52 -4.97 -10.65
C GLN A 178 26.83 -4.44 -9.41
N TYR A 179 27.58 -3.70 -8.59
CA TYR A 179 27.09 -3.01 -7.41
C TYR A 179 26.74 -1.54 -7.70
N PHE A 180 25.67 -1.12 -7.06
CA PHE A 180 25.09 0.22 -7.04
C PHE A 180 24.96 0.68 -5.59
N GLN A 181 24.69 1.97 -5.37
CA GLN A 181 24.57 2.49 -4.01
C GLN A 181 23.55 1.70 -3.19
N ARG A 182 22.39 1.32 -3.77
CA ARG A 182 21.29 0.66 -3.05
C ARG A 182 20.97 -0.75 -3.53
N ALA A 183 21.68 -1.27 -4.51
CA ALA A 183 21.34 -2.55 -5.13
C ALA A 183 22.56 -3.28 -5.70
N ARG A 184 22.37 -4.57 -5.96
CA ARG A 184 23.27 -5.41 -6.75
C ARG A 184 22.50 -6.01 -7.92
N ILE A 185 22.97 -5.82 -9.14
CA ILE A 185 22.45 -6.54 -10.31
C ILE A 185 23.33 -7.76 -10.53
N GLU A 186 22.71 -8.92 -10.72
CA GLU A 186 23.36 -10.20 -10.97
C GLU A 186 22.85 -10.77 -12.29
N TRP A 187 23.77 -11.24 -13.14
CA TRP A 187 23.46 -12.03 -14.32
C TRP A 187 23.98 -13.45 -14.14
N HIS A 188 23.05 -14.40 -13.96
CA HIS A 188 23.30 -15.82 -13.79
C HIS A 188 23.33 -16.52 -15.16
N MET A 189 24.48 -17.09 -15.51
CA MET A 189 24.74 -17.63 -16.86
C MET A 189 24.09 -18.99 -17.12
N ASP A 190 23.68 -19.69 -16.06
CA ASP A 190 23.02 -21.00 -16.09
C ASP A 190 21.48 -20.91 -16.11
N ALA A 191 20.92 -19.72 -15.90
CA ALA A 191 19.49 -19.47 -15.88
C ALA A 191 18.91 -19.23 -17.30
N PRO A 192 17.62 -19.53 -17.52
CA PRO A 192 16.90 -19.11 -18.73
C PRO A 192 16.99 -17.61 -18.95
N ALA A 193 17.02 -17.17 -20.22
CA ALA A 193 17.30 -15.78 -20.58
C ALA A 193 16.33 -14.76 -19.93
N ASP A 194 15.07 -15.13 -19.73
CA ASP A 194 14.02 -14.33 -19.10
C ASP A 194 14.13 -14.25 -17.56
N ALA A 195 14.97 -15.09 -16.95
CA ALA A 195 15.24 -15.12 -15.51
C ALA A 195 16.72 -14.87 -15.16
N ALA A 196 17.56 -14.64 -16.16
CA ALA A 196 19.01 -14.60 -16.00
C ALA A 196 19.49 -13.37 -15.21
N MET A 197 18.84 -12.22 -15.39
CA MET A 197 19.17 -10.99 -14.68
C MET A 197 18.21 -10.74 -13.52
N ARG A 198 18.76 -10.42 -12.35
CA ARG A 198 17.97 -10.19 -11.13
C ARG A 198 18.70 -9.30 -10.12
N LEU A 199 17.94 -8.81 -9.15
CA LEU A 199 18.47 -8.04 -8.01
C LEU A 199 18.87 -8.96 -6.85
N GLY A 200 20.08 -8.74 -6.34
CA GLY A 200 20.64 -9.41 -5.17
C GLY A 200 19.97 -9.00 -3.85
N ALA A 201 20.19 -9.77 -2.79
CA ALA A 201 19.52 -9.64 -1.50
C ALA A 201 20.30 -8.77 -0.49
N LEU A 202 20.70 -7.55 -0.91
CA LEU A 202 21.55 -6.70 -0.07
C LEU A 202 20.94 -6.34 1.29
N GLY A 203 19.62 -6.30 1.42
CA GLY A 203 18.95 -6.06 2.70
C GLY A 203 19.18 -7.20 3.69
N GLN A 204 19.02 -8.44 3.24
CA GLN A 204 19.35 -9.63 4.04
C GLN A 204 20.84 -9.66 4.42
N GLU A 205 21.73 -9.43 3.44
CA GLU A 205 23.18 -9.47 3.65
C GLU A 205 23.65 -8.39 4.64
N HIS A 206 23.10 -7.18 4.55
CA HIS A 206 23.41 -6.10 5.49
C HIS A 206 22.91 -6.39 6.90
N PHE A 207 21.70 -6.95 7.05
CA PHE A 207 21.17 -7.35 8.35
C PHE A 207 22.11 -8.36 9.03
N GLU A 208 22.53 -9.39 8.29
CA GLU A 208 23.46 -10.42 8.77
C GLU A 208 24.83 -9.84 9.14
N ALA A 209 25.36 -8.92 8.31
CA ALA A 209 26.66 -8.29 8.54
C ALA A 209 26.68 -7.34 9.75
N THR A 210 25.55 -6.69 10.06
CA THR A 210 25.45 -5.72 11.17
C THR A 210 25.43 -6.40 12.53
N GLY A 211 25.01 -7.67 12.60
CA GLY A 211 24.90 -8.41 13.86
C GLY A 211 23.75 -7.93 14.75
N LEU A 212 22.67 -7.45 14.14
CA LEU A 212 21.41 -7.13 14.84
C LEU A 212 20.80 -8.37 15.51
N ASP A 213 19.84 -8.16 16.42
CA ASP A 213 19.16 -9.28 17.08
C ASP A 213 18.46 -10.17 16.03
N PRO A 214 18.87 -11.44 15.87
CA PRO A 214 18.27 -12.34 14.90
C PRO A 214 16.78 -12.60 15.15
N ASN A 215 16.26 -12.31 16.35
CA ASN A 215 14.83 -12.41 16.63
C ASN A 215 13.99 -11.45 15.80
N LEU A 216 14.57 -10.37 15.26
CA LEU A 216 13.87 -9.45 14.38
C LEU A 216 13.46 -10.11 13.04
N LEU A 217 14.08 -11.23 12.66
CA LEU A 217 13.74 -12.00 11.47
C LEU A 217 12.60 -13.00 11.72
N LEU A 218 12.24 -13.25 12.98
CA LEU A 218 11.19 -14.21 13.31
C LEU A 218 9.84 -13.68 12.81
N PRO A 219 9.02 -14.52 12.16
CA PRO A 219 7.70 -14.11 11.71
C PRO A 219 6.86 -13.72 12.93
N VAL A 220 6.12 -12.62 12.80
CA VAL A 220 5.07 -12.29 13.75
C VAL A 220 3.79 -13.01 13.37
N GLU A 221 2.98 -13.36 14.36
CA GLU A 221 1.65 -13.88 14.08
C GLU A 221 0.90 -12.85 13.24
N SER A 222 0.20 -13.31 12.21
CA SER A 222 -0.71 -12.42 11.52
C SER A 222 -1.77 -11.97 12.52
N VAL A 223 -1.71 -10.70 12.95
CA VAL A 223 -2.92 -9.95 13.24
C VAL A 223 -3.69 -9.86 11.93
N THR A 224 -4.33 -10.96 11.52
CA THR A 224 -5.63 -10.75 10.92
C THR A 224 -6.32 -9.84 11.93
N VAL A 225 -6.70 -8.64 11.51
CA VAL A 225 -8.02 -8.20 11.92
C VAL A 225 -8.91 -9.34 11.44
N SER A 226 -9.02 -10.39 12.26
CA SER A 226 -10.24 -11.13 12.32
C SER A 226 -11.23 -9.98 12.54
N PRO A 227 -12.17 -9.72 11.62
CA PRO A 227 -13.33 -8.96 12.04
C PRO A 227 -13.72 -9.57 13.39
N SER A 228 -13.76 -8.74 14.43
CA SER A 228 -13.88 -9.15 15.84
C SER A 228 -14.47 -10.57 15.99
N SER A 229 -13.69 -11.50 16.56
CA SER A 229 -13.91 -12.95 16.56
C SER A 229 -13.72 -13.63 15.20
N THR A 230 -12.77 -14.56 15.08
CA THR A 230 -12.85 -15.61 14.05
C THR A 230 -14.15 -16.37 14.25
N ARG A 231 -15.18 -15.88 13.57
CA ARG A 231 -16.46 -16.52 13.39
C ARG A 231 -16.20 -17.72 12.50
N HIS A 232 -15.83 -18.84 13.10
CA HIS A 232 -15.79 -20.10 12.38
C HIS A 232 -17.22 -20.43 11.93
N ILE A 233 -17.52 -20.11 10.66
CA ILE A 233 -18.73 -20.52 9.97
C ILE A 233 -18.41 -21.84 9.26
N ASN A 234 -19.18 -22.88 9.54
CA ASN A 234 -19.12 -24.16 8.85
C ASN A 234 -20.42 -24.41 8.10
N VAL A 235 -20.34 -25.26 7.06
CA VAL A 235 -21.55 -25.77 6.40
C VAL A 235 -22.38 -26.54 7.42
N GLY A 236 -23.65 -26.13 7.56
CA GLY A 236 -24.58 -26.65 8.56
C GLY A 236 -24.88 -25.70 9.71
N ASP A 237 -24.05 -24.67 9.92
CA ASP A 237 -24.26 -23.67 10.98
C ASP A 237 -25.44 -22.74 10.66
N ASN A 238 -25.99 -22.11 11.70
CA ASN A 238 -26.86 -20.96 11.54
C ASN A 238 -26.03 -19.69 11.76
N VAL A 239 -26.25 -18.70 10.90
CA VAL A 239 -25.60 -17.40 10.94
C VAL A 239 -26.67 -16.30 10.96
N ARG A 240 -26.40 -15.19 11.61
CA ARG A 240 -27.24 -13.99 11.61
C ARG A 240 -26.56 -12.87 10.85
N VAL A 241 -27.32 -12.03 10.17
CA VAL A 241 -26.81 -10.81 9.53
C VAL A 241 -26.41 -9.82 10.62
N GLY A 242 -25.18 -9.32 10.57
CA GLY A 242 -24.63 -8.36 11.54
C GLY A 242 -23.78 -7.29 10.86
N ASP A 243 -23.42 -6.27 11.63
CA ASP A 243 -22.50 -5.20 11.21
C ASP A 243 -22.92 -4.46 9.91
N THR A 244 -24.24 -4.39 9.62
CA THR A 244 -24.76 -3.72 8.40
C THR A 244 -25.08 -2.25 8.58
N GLU A 245 -24.99 -1.73 9.82
CA GLU A 245 -25.39 -0.36 10.19
C GLU A 245 -26.82 -0.01 9.70
N GLY A 246 -27.72 -0.99 9.66
CA GLY A 246 -29.09 -0.85 9.17
C GLY A 246 -29.27 -0.84 7.64
N ALA A 247 -28.21 -1.01 6.84
CA ALA A 247 -28.31 -1.08 5.38
C ALA A 247 -28.87 -2.42 4.86
N GLY A 248 -28.78 -3.47 5.69
CA GLY A 248 -29.11 -4.84 5.30
C GLY A 248 -28.05 -5.51 4.43
N LEU A 249 -28.15 -6.83 4.29
CA LEU A 249 -27.22 -7.67 3.53
C LEU A 249 -27.89 -8.25 2.29
N ARG A 250 -27.26 -8.11 1.13
CA ARG A 250 -27.78 -8.63 -0.13
C ARG A 250 -27.52 -10.13 -0.25
N LEU A 251 -28.59 -10.91 -0.42
CA LEU A 251 -28.54 -12.31 -0.86
C LEU A 251 -28.46 -12.34 -2.39
N ARG A 252 -27.39 -12.89 -2.95
CA ARG A 252 -27.08 -12.83 -4.40
C ARG A 252 -27.22 -14.18 -5.10
N SER A 253 -27.39 -14.16 -6.42
CA SER A 253 -27.49 -15.37 -7.24
C SER A 253 -26.16 -16.12 -7.44
N GLY A 254 -25.03 -15.48 -7.15
CA GLY A 254 -23.70 -16.08 -7.21
C GLY A 254 -22.71 -15.37 -6.28
N PRO A 255 -21.53 -15.97 -6.05
CA PRO A 255 -20.50 -15.40 -5.20
C PRO A 255 -19.78 -14.27 -5.93
N GLY A 256 -20.15 -13.03 -5.59
CA GLY A 256 -19.54 -11.83 -6.17
C GLY A 256 -20.49 -10.64 -6.22
N LEU A 257 -19.93 -9.44 -6.29
CA LEU A 257 -20.65 -8.17 -6.35
C LEU A 257 -21.39 -7.97 -7.68
N GLY A 258 -20.97 -8.66 -8.74
CA GLY A 258 -21.57 -8.60 -10.08
C GLY A 258 -22.83 -9.45 -10.29
N HIS A 259 -23.21 -10.28 -9.32
CA HIS A 259 -24.40 -11.14 -9.41
C HIS A 259 -25.69 -10.45 -8.97
N ASP A 260 -26.82 -10.84 -9.58
CA ASP A 260 -28.14 -10.30 -9.27
C ASP A 260 -28.49 -10.45 -7.78
N THR A 261 -29.15 -9.44 -7.22
CA THR A 261 -29.67 -9.50 -5.84
C THR A 261 -31.03 -10.20 -5.84
N ILE A 262 -31.12 -11.31 -5.12
CA ILE A 262 -32.34 -12.10 -4.92
C ILE A 262 -33.20 -11.45 -3.81
N GLU A 263 -32.58 -11.13 -2.68
CA GLU A 263 -33.26 -10.62 -1.49
C GLU A 263 -32.34 -9.62 -0.76
N MET A 264 -32.94 -8.66 -0.05
CA MET A 264 -32.24 -7.82 0.93
C MET A 264 -32.63 -8.30 2.34
N LEU A 265 -31.65 -8.77 3.10
CA LEU A 265 -31.81 -9.33 4.44
C LEU A 265 -31.61 -8.21 5.46
N GLU A 266 -32.54 -8.06 6.40
CA GLU A 266 -32.42 -7.07 7.47
C GLU A 266 -31.39 -7.53 8.52
N GLU A 267 -30.86 -6.57 9.29
CA GLU A 267 -29.96 -6.87 10.41
C GLU A 267 -30.63 -7.78 11.44
N GLY A 268 -29.88 -8.77 11.92
CA GLY A 268 -30.37 -9.82 12.81
C GLY A 268 -31.10 -10.98 12.11
N THR A 269 -31.29 -10.95 10.78
CA THR A 269 -31.89 -12.06 10.03
C THR A 269 -31.03 -13.31 10.16
N THR A 270 -31.62 -14.44 10.57
CA THR A 270 -30.93 -15.73 10.67
C THR A 270 -31.06 -16.54 9.37
N LEU A 271 -29.95 -17.11 8.91
CA LEU A 271 -29.83 -17.96 7.73
C LEU A 271 -29.08 -19.24 8.08
N ARG A 272 -29.31 -20.28 7.30
CA ARG A 272 -28.57 -21.54 7.42
C ARG A 272 -27.47 -21.62 6.36
N VAL A 273 -26.28 -22.03 6.76
CA VAL A 273 -25.15 -22.25 5.85
C VAL A 273 -25.31 -23.59 5.15
N VAL A 274 -25.36 -23.56 3.82
CA VAL A 274 -25.55 -24.76 2.99
C VAL A 274 -24.34 -25.08 2.11
N GLY A 275 -23.41 -24.15 1.90
CA GLY A 275 -22.21 -24.37 1.09
C GLY A 275 -21.25 -23.17 1.08
N GLY A 276 -20.11 -23.31 0.42
CA GLY A 276 -18.98 -22.37 0.50
C GLY A 276 -17.82 -22.93 1.36
N PRO A 277 -16.78 -22.13 1.65
CA PRO A 277 -16.58 -20.76 1.17
C PRO A 277 -16.10 -20.71 -0.30
N GLN A 278 -16.41 -19.62 -1.00
CA GLN A 278 -15.78 -19.25 -2.27
C GLN A 278 -15.23 -17.83 -2.19
N VAL A 279 -14.06 -17.59 -2.76
CA VAL A 279 -13.42 -16.26 -2.73
C VAL A 279 -13.65 -15.56 -4.06
N ALA A 280 -14.24 -14.36 -4.02
CA ALA A 280 -14.49 -13.51 -5.19
C ALA A 280 -14.59 -12.04 -4.77
N ASP A 281 -14.13 -11.13 -5.64
CA ASP A 281 -14.16 -9.67 -5.43
C ASP A 281 -13.53 -9.19 -4.11
N GLY A 282 -12.56 -9.95 -3.57
CA GLY A 282 -11.90 -9.64 -2.30
C GLY A 282 -12.67 -10.08 -1.05
N PHE A 283 -13.80 -10.77 -1.20
CA PHE A 283 -14.64 -11.27 -0.09
C PHE A 283 -14.70 -12.79 -0.07
N THR A 284 -14.96 -13.36 1.12
CA THR A 284 -15.35 -14.75 1.29
C THR A 284 -16.87 -14.87 1.22
N TRP A 285 -17.39 -15.71 0.34
CA TRP A 285 -18.82 -15.88 0.08
C TRP A 285 -19.32 -17.24 0.57
N TRP A 286 -20.46 -17.20 1.26
CA TRP A 286 -21.17 -18.38 1.76
C TRP A 286 -22.49 -18.55 1.04
N TYR A 287 -22.82 -19.81 0.71
CA TYR A 287 -24.11 -20.20 0.18
C TYR A 287 -25.05 -20.45 1.35
N LEU A 288 -26.14 -19.68 1.41
CA LEU A 288 -27.05 -19.61 2.54
C LEU A 288 -28.49 -19.91 2.11
N GLU A 289 -29.27 -20.44 3.04
CA GLU A 289 -30.70 -20.69 2.92
C GLU A 289 -31.49 -19.79 3.88
N HIS A 290 -32.50 -19.12 3.34
CA HIS A 290 -33.44 -18.28 4.09
C HIS A 290 -34.87 -18.55 3.60
N ARG A 291 -35.68 -19.23 4.41
CA ARG A 291 -37.12 -19.50 4.17
C ARG A 291 -37.44 -20.16 2.82
N GLY A 292 -36.55 -21.02 2.35
CA GLY A 292 -36.62 -21.75 1.08
C GLY A 292 -35.88 -21.06 -0.08
N THR A 293 -35.40 -19.83 0.11
CA THR A 293 -34.59 -19.10 -0.86
C THR A 293 -33.11 -19.39 -0.63
N LEU A 294 -32.39 -19.73 -1.69
CA LEU A 294 -30.96 -19.98 -1.65
C LEU A 294 -30.19 -18.87 -2.37
N GLY A 295 -29.06 -18.43 -1.80
CA GLY A 295 -28.20 -17.45 -2.43
C GLY A 295 -26.90 -17.24 -1.68
N TRP A 296 -26.11 -16.26 -2.12
CA TRP A 296 -24.76 -16.00 -1.64
C TRP A 296 -24.67 -14.68 -0.87
N CYS A 297 -24.02 -14.69 0.28
CA CYS A 297 -23.69 -13.51 1.07
C CYS A 297 -22.20 -13.50 1.44
N ALA A 298 -21.64 -12.31 1.60
CA ALA A 298 -20.27 -12.12 2.05
C ALA A 298 -20.15 -12.31 3.57
N GLU A 299 -19.08 -12.99 4.00
CA GLU A 299 -18.79 -13.39 5.38
C GLU A 299 -18.70 -12.22 6.36
N ASP A 300 -18.20 -11.08 5.89
CA ASP A 300 -17.96 -9.87 6.70
C ASP A 300 -19.21 -9.37 7.45
N TRP A 301 -20.41 -9.73 6.97
CA TRP A 301 -21.70 -9.35 7.55
C TRP A 301 -22.49 -10.54 8.12
N LEU A 302 -21.82 -11.66 8.37
CA LEU A 302 -22.41 -12.86 8.96
C LEU A 302 -21.82 -13.12 10.34
N GLU A 303 -22.67 -13.43 11.31
CA GLU A 303 -22.30 -13.81 12.67
C GLU A 303 -22.81 -15.22 13.01
N PRO A 304 -22.02 -16.12 13.61
CA PRO A 304 -22.53 -17.39 14.11
C PRO A 304 -23.65 -17.13 15.12
N ASP A 305 -24.79 -17.76 14.92
CA ASP A 305 -25.88 -17.73 15.88
C ASP A 305 -25.52 -18.67 17.04
N GLN A 306 -24.80 -18.12 18.02
CA GLN A 306 -24.36 -18.81 19.25
C GLN A 306 -25.57 -19.02 20.19
N THR A 307 -26.57 -19.76 19.73
CA THR A 307 -27.73 -20.17 20.53
C THR A 307 -27.85 -21.68 20.66
N VAL A 308 -26.75 -22.46 20.63
CA VAL A 308 -26.75 -23.87 21.09
C VAL A 308 -25.41 -24.30 21.69
N GLY A 309 -25.36 -24.40 23.03
CA GLY A 309 -24.81 -25.56 23.76
C GLY A 309 -23.32 -25.59 24.13
N SER A 310 -22.96 -25.03 25.29
CA SER A 310 -21.92 -25.67 26.12
C SER A 310 -22.54 -26.90 26.81
N PRO A 311 -21.95 -28.11 26.70
CA PRO A 311 -22.31 -29.25 27.56
C PRO A 311 -21.87 -29.06 29.02
#